data_AF-A0A6B2TC65-F1
#
_entry.id   AF-A0A6B2TC65-F1
#
_cell.length_a   1.000
_cell.length_b   1.000
_cell.length_c   1.000
_cell.angle_alpha   90.00
_cell.angle_beta   90.00
_cell.angle_gamma   90.00
#
_symmetry.space_group_name_H-M   'P 1'
#
loop_
_entity.id
_entity.type
_entity.pdbx_description
1 polymer ?
#
loop_
_entity_poly.entity_id
_entity_poly.type
_entity_poly.pdbx_seq_one_letter_code
_entity_poly.pdbx_strand_id
1 'polypeptide(L)'
;MALEPPQRLVTALGETAQDGDDWLDKLPGAVEKAVALRGLTVERVHVPGGRSSLVLMVRRSDDTPAVLKLVPSRSRPESERAALAHWNGLGAVRLLDPECADGALLMERLHRDVSVRSLPEAKALLEAAGTLRRLWVEPPAGHRFETVAER
;
A
#
# COMPACT_ATOMS: atom_id res chain seq x y z
N MET A 1 -4.19 -0.22 -21.71
CA MET A 1 -5.21 -1.02 -21.00
C MET A 1 -5.85 -0.09 -19.99
N ALA A 2 -7.14 0.23 -20.11
CA ALA A 2 -7.80 1.09 -19.13
C ALA A 2 -7.98 0.28 -17.83
N LEU A 3 -7.27 0.66 -16.78
CA LEU A 3 -7.42 0.07 -15.45
C LEU A 3 -8.45 0.92 -14.70
N GLU A 4 -9.68 0.42 -14.59
CA GLU A 4 -10.71 1.13 -13.84
C GLU A 4 -10.44 1.00 -12.32
N PRO A 5 -10.44 2.11 -11.56
CA PRO A 5 -10.32 2.05 -10.12
C PRO A 5 -11.54 1.33 -9.51
N PRO A 6 -11.37 0.54 -8.44
CA PRO A 6 -12.50 -0.12 -7.79
C PRO A 6 -13.54 0.89 -7.30
N GLN A 7 -14.83 0.60 -7.49
CA GLN A 7 -15.94 1.48 -7.06
C GLN A 7 -15.83 1.90 -5.59
N ARG A 8 -15.40 0.97 -4.71
CA ARG A 8 -15.20 1.23 -3.28
C ARG A 8 -14.16 2.32 -3.02
N LEU A 9 -13.11 2.39 -3.84
CA LEU A 9 -12.09 3.43 -3.75
C LEU A 9 -12.67 4.77 -4.21
N VAL A 10 -13.35 4.78 -5.36
CA VAL A 10 -13.98 5.99 -5.93
C VAL A 10 -14.97 6.61 -4.95
N THR A 11 -15.88 5.81 -4.39
CA THR A 11 -16.85 6.26 -3.39
C THR A 11 -16.17 6.83 -2.14
N ALA A 12 -15.22 6.10 -1.56
CA ALA A 12 -14.58 6.54 -0.32
C ALA A 12 -13.72 7.80 -0.48
N LEU A 13 -13.06 7.96 -1.64
CA LEU A 13 -12.31 9.18 -1.92
C LEU A 13 -13.25 10.36 -2.22
N GLY A 14 -14.36 10.13 -2.92
CA GLY A 14 -15.38 11.16 -3.16
C GLY A 14 -16.03 11.68 -1.87
N GLU A 15 -16.29 10.82 -0.88
CA GLU A 15 -16.80 11.21 0.45
C GLU A 15 -15.82 12.11 1.25
N THR A 16 -14.53 12.02 0.95
CA THR A 16 -13.46 12.69 1.70
C THR A 16 -12.66 13.67 0.84
N ALA A 17 -13.14 13.96 -0.36
CA ALA A 17 -12.47 14.83 -1.31
C ALA A 17 -12.47 16.25 -0.75
N GLN A 18 -11.29 16.84 -0.70
CA GLN A 18 -11.10 18.26 -0.41
C GLN A 18 -11.11 19.03 -1.73
N ASP A 19 -11.37 20.33 -1.69
CA ASP A 19 -11.26 21.17 -2.87
C ASP A 19 -9.87 21.01 -3.52
N GLY A 20 -9.85 20.65 -4.81
CA GLY A 20 -8.63 20.40 -5.56
C GLY A 20 -8.03 18.99 -5.45
N ASP A 21 -8.69 18.02 -4.82
CA ASP A 21 -8.30 16.60 -4.87
C ASP A 21 -8.61 16.01 -6.26
N ASP A 22 -7.67 16.16 -7.20
CA ASP A 22 -7.72 15.62 -8.56
C ASP A 22 -7.00 14.27 -8.72
N TRP A 23 -6.73 13.58 -7.60
CA TRP A 23 -5.92 12.36 -7.61
C TRP A 23 -6.54 11.24 -8.45
N LEU A 24 -7.87 11.07 -8.39
CA LEU A 24 -8.58 10.07 -9.21
C LEU A 24 -8.48 10.39 -10.71
N ASP A 25 -8.55 11.66 -11.08
CA ASP A 25 -8.45 12.10 -12.48
C ASP A 25 -7.04 11.88 -13.04
N LYS A 26 -6.01 12.08 -12.20
CA LYS A 26 -4.60 11.84 -12.55
C LYS A 26 -4.16 10.37 -12.44
N LEU A 27 -5.00 9.51 -11.86
CA LEU A 27 -4.64 8.13 -11.52
C LEU A 27 -4.18 7.30 -12.74
N PRO A 28 -4.83 7.34 -13.92
CA PRO A 28 -4.37 6.58 -15.07
C PRO A 28 -2.93 6.94 -15.49
N GLY A 29 -2.60 8.23 -15.56
CA GLY A 29 -1.26 8.69 -15.88
C GLY A 29 -0.23 8.36 -14.80
N ALA A 30 -0.63 8.40 -13.53
CA ALA A 30 0.23 7.98 -12.42
C ALA A 30 0.57 6.47 -12.48
N VAL A 31 -0.41 5.63 -12.85
CA VAL A 31 -0.19 4.20 -13.05
C VAL A 31 0.77 3.95 -14.21
N GLU A 32 0.54 4.57 -15.37
CA GLU A 32 1.42 4.42 -16.54
C GLU A 32 2.86 4.81 -16.22
N LYS A 33 3.05 5.95 -15.56
CA LYS A 33 4.37 6.42 -15.11
C LYS A 33 5.03 5.44 -14.15
N ALA A 34 4.32 4.99 -13.11
CA ALA A 34 4.87 4.12 -12.09
C ALA A 34 5.25 2.73 -12.64
N VAL A 35 4.45 2.21 -13.57
CA VAL A 35 4.67 0.94 -14.28
C VAL A 35 5.88 1.04 -15.21
N ALA A 36 5.94 2.09 -16.04
CA ALA A 36 7.02 2.31 -16.98
C ALA A 36 8.37 2.52 -16.27
N LEU A 37 8.40 3.33 -15.22
CA LEU A 37 9.60 3.61 -14.43
C LEU A 37 10.25 2.33 -13.86
N ARG A 38 9.44 1.33 -13.55
CA ARG A 38 9.87 0.09 -12.88
C ARG A 38 9.90 -1.13 -13.81
N GLY A 39 9.59 -0.96 -15.10
CA GLY A 39 9.50 -2.06 -16.06
C GLY A 39 8.51 -3.14 -15.64
N LEU A 40 7.36 -2.75 -15.10
CA LEU A 40 6.36 -3.68 -14.57
C LEU A 40 5.36 -4.11 -15.66
N THR A 41 4.84 -5.32 -15.53
CA THR A 41 3.68 -5.79 -16.28
C THR A 41 2.48 -5.84 -15.34
N VAL A 42 1.42 -5.09 -15.64
CA VAL A 42 0.18 -5.14 -14.84
C VAL A 42 -0.59 -6.41 -15.17
N GLU A 43 -0.89 -7.22 -14.17
CA GLU A 43 -1.74 -8.41 -14.33
C GLU A 43 -3.21 -8.05 -14.11
N ARG A 44 -3.52 -7.32 -13.03
CA ARG A 44 -4.89 -6.92 -12.69
C ARG A 44 -4.95 -5.90 -11.55
N VAL A 45 -6.08 -5.20 -11.46
CA VAL A 45 -6.47 -4.45 -10.27
C VAL A 45 -6.85 -5.42 -9.13
N HIS A 46 -6.49 -5.10 -7.89
CA HIS A 46 -6.99 -5.83 -6.74
C HIS A 46 -8.42 -5.37 -6.40
N VAL A 47 -9.38 -6.27 -6.63
CA VAL A 47 -10.79 -6.10 -6.24
C VAL A 47 -11.14 -6.90 -4.97
N PRO A 48 -12.06 -6.41 -4.11
CA PRO A 48 -12.84 -5.16 -4.25
C PRO A 48 -12.04 -3.87 -3.95
N GLY A 49 -10.76 -3.99 -3.59
CA GLY A 49 -9.87 -2.86 -3.36
C GLY A 49 -9.99 -2.24 -1.96
N GLY A 50 -9.10 -1.30 -1.69
CA GLY A 50 -9.09 -0.49 -0.48
C GLY A 50 -9.95 0.77 -0.61
N ARG A 51 -9.96 1.59 0.44
CA ARG A 51 -10.68 2.88 0.50
C ARG A 51 -9.78 4.10 0.27
N SER A 52 -8.45 3.94 0.31
CA SER A 52 -7.50 5.04 0.36
C SER A 52 -6.35 4.94 -0.65
N SER A 53 -6.31 3.88 -1.45
CA SER A 53 -5.22 3.63 -2.41
C SER A 53 -5.65 2.65 -3.49
N LEU A 54 -5.10 2.80 -4.69
CA LEU A 54 -5.19 1.77 -5.73
C LEU A 54 -4.13 0.69 -5.48
N VAL A 55 -4.49 -0.58 -5.66
CA VAL A 55 -3.57 -1.72 -5.53
C VAL A 55 -3.63 -2.54 -6.81
N LEU A 56 -2.47 -2.74 -7.42
CA LEU A 56 -2.29 -3.49 -8.66
C LEU A 56 -1.43 -4.73 -8.38
N MET A 57 -1.86 -5.87 -8.92
CA MET A 57 -1.02 -7.05 -9.03
C MET A 57 -0.15 -6.88 -10.26
N VAL A 58 1.17 -6.89 -10.08
CA VAL A 58 2.15 -6.64 -11.13
C VAL A 58 3.24 -7.71 -11.16
N ARG A 59 3.82 -7.98 -12.32
CA ARG A 59 5.07 -8.73 -12.43
C ARG A 59 6.23 -7.80 -12.72
N ARG A 60 7.38 -8.12 -12.17
CA ARG A 60 8.66 -7.46 -12.48
C ARG A 60 9.20 -8.00 -13.80
N SER A 61 10.25 -7.37 -14.32
CA SER A 61 10.92 -7.79 -15.56
C SER A 61 11.53 -9.19 -15.49
N ASP A 62 11.83 -9.67 -14.28
CA ASP A 62 12.30 -11.03 -13.98
C ASP A 62 11.15 -12.04 -13.74
N ASP A 63 9.92 -11.67 -14.11
CA ASP A 63 8.68 -12.41 -13.88
C ASP A 63 8.27 -12.55 -12.39
N THR A 64 9.03 -11.99 -11.44
CA THR A 64 8.70 -12.09 -10.01
C THR A 64 7.39 -11.37 -9.68
N PRO A 65 6.43 -12.03 -8.98
CA PRO A 65 5.20 -11.39 -8.54
C PRO A 65 5.45 -10.29 -7.49
N ALA A 66 4.86 -9.12 -7.73
CA ALA A 66 4.88 -7.98 -6.80
C ALA A 66 3.50 -7.31 -6.72
N VAL A 67 3.39 -6.32 -5.83
CA VAL A 67 2.21 -5.46 -5.69
C VAL A 67 2.65 -4.01 -5.86
N LEU A 68 1.94 -3.26 -6.70
CA LEU A 68 2.12 -1.82 -6.83
C LEU A 68 0.94 -1.11 -6.16
N LYS A 69 1.22 -0.30 -5.15
CA LYS A 69 0.21 0.50 -4.43
C LYS A 69 0.40 1.98 -4.75
N LEU A 70 -0.64 2.62 -5.28
CA LEU A 70 -0.65 4.07 -5.54
C LEU A 70 -1.49 4.76 -4.48
N VAL A 71 -0.90 5.76 -3.82
CA VAL A 71 -1.47 6.39 -2.64
C VAL A 71 -1.58 7.90 -2.87
N PRO A 72 -2.73 8.54 -2.57
CA PRO A 72 -2.86 9.99 -2.60
C PRO A 72 -1.91 10.67 -1.62
N SER A 73 -1.34 11.82 -1.99
CA SER A 73 -0.39 12.56 -1.14
C SER A 73 -0.96 12.90 0.25
N ARG A 74 -2.27 13.21 0.33
CA ARG A 74 -2.97 13.46 1.60
C ARG A 74 -2.95 12.28 2.57
N SER A 75 -2.78 11.07 2.06
CA SER A 75 -2.63 9.85 2.87
C SER A 75 -1.18 9.61 3.32
N ARG A 76 -0.28 10.58 3.09
CA ARG A 76 1.12 10.59 3.55
C ARG A 76 1.89 9.28 3.20
N PRO A 77 2.00 8.90 1.90
CA PRO A 77 2.65 7.65 1.48
C PRO A 77 4.07 7.49 1.99
N GLU A 78 4.78 8.59 2.18
CA GLU A 78 6.16 8.55 2.65
C GLU A 78 6.29 8.05 4.10
N SER A 79 5.28 8.25 4.94
CA SER A 79 5.26 7.66 6.29
C SER A 79 5.04 6.14 6.21
N GLU A 80 4.21 5.66 5.28
CA GLU A 80 4.05 4.23 5.02
C GLU A 80 5.36 3.62 4.46
N ARG A 81 6.02 4.30 3.53
CA ARG A 81 7.33 3.92 3.00
C ARG A 81 8.36 3.76 4.11
N ALA A 82 8.52 4.79 4.96
CA ALA A 82 9.46 4.77 6.06
C ALA A 82 9.18 3.61 7.04
N ALA A 83 7.91 3.35 7.34
CA ALA A 83 7.52 2.24 8.21
C ALA A 83 7.85 0.87 7.58
N LEU A 84 7.50 0.65 6.31
CA LEU A 84 7.79 -0.60 5.62
C LEU A 84 9.29 -0.84 5.43
N ALA A 85 10.05 0.22 5.13
CA ALA A 85 11.51 0.15 5.05
C ALA A 85 12.13 -0.21 6.41
N HIS A 86 11.60 0.36 7.50
CA HIS A 86 12.07 0.07 8.85
C HIS A 86 11.74 -1.36 9.30
N TRP A 87 10.52 -1.83 9.03
CA TRP A 87 10.12 -3.20 9.36
C TRP A 87 10.82 -4.24 8.48
N ASN A 88 11.13 -3.93 7.22
CA ASN A 88 11.91 -4.77 6.31
C ASN A 88 11.48 -6.27 6.30
N GLY A 89 10.18 -6.53 6.23
CA GLY A 89 9.64 -7.89 6.26
C GLY A 89 9.31 -8.45 7.66
N LEU A 90 9.60 -7.71 8.73
CA LEU A 90 9.29 -8.11 10.10
C LEU A 90 7.81 -7.90 10.41
N GLY A 91 6.99 -8.91 10.14
CA GLY A 91 5.54 -8.84 10.39
C GLY A 91 4.77 -7.92 9.43
N ALA A 92 5.46 -7.31 8.47
CA ALA A 92 4.92 -6.52 7.38
C ALA A 92 5.51 -7.00 6.05
N VAL A 93 4.94 -6.55 4.94
CA VAL A 93 5.52 -6.81 3.62
C VAL A 93 6.85 -6.08 3.44
N ARG A 94 7.77 -6.67 2.69
CA ARG A 94 8.97 -6.02 2.20
C ARG A 94 8.65 -4.98 1.13
N LEU A 95 9.25 -3.81 1.27
CA LEU A 95 9.30 -2.80 0.22
C LEU A 95 10.45 -3.17 -0.74
N LEU A 96 10.17 -3.23 -2.03
CA LEU A 96 11.11 -3.66 -3.07
C LEU A 96 11.87 -2.48 -3.70
N ASP A 97 11.40 -1.24 -3.48
CA ASP A 97 11.97 -0.01 -4.05
C ASP A 97 12.04 1.14 -3.03
N PRO A 98 12.81 0.99 -1.92
CA PRO A 98 12.80 1.95 -0.82
C PRO A 98 13.16 3.39 -1.21
N GLU A 99 14.02 3.58 -2.21
CA GLU A 99 14.53 4.89 -2.62
C GLU A 99 13.60 5.67 -3.57
N CYS A 100 12.52 5.07 -4.08
CA CYS A 100 11.68 5.72 -5.09
C CYS A 100 10.55 6.55 -4.45
N ALA A 101 10.68 7.88 -4.40
CA ALA A 101 9.72 8.78 -3.75
C ALA A 101 8.65 9.37 -4.71
N ASP A 102 7.96 8.53 -5.50
CA ASP A 102 6.94 8.95 -6.48
C ASP A 102 5.49 8.71 -6.01
N GLY A 103 5.27 8.46 -4.72
CA GLY A 103 3.96 8.12 -4.15
C GLY A 103 3.47 6.70 -4.47
N ALA A 104 4.26 5.91 -5.21
CA ALA A 104 3.98 4.51 -5.51
C ALA A 104 4.86 3.58 -4.66
N LEU A 105 4.26 2.57 -4.02
CA LEU A 105 4.98 1.58 -3.22
C LEU A 105 5.02 0.25 -4.00
N LEU A 106 6.21 -0.23 -4.35
CA LEU A 106 6.39 -1.57 -4.91
C LEU A 106 6.72 -2.53 -3.77
N MET A 107 5.84 -3.49 -3.53
CA MET A 107 5.89 -4.37 -2.36
C MET A 107 5.98 -5.83 -2.80
N GLU A 108 6.55 -6.68 -1.95
CA GLU A 108 6.43 -8.12 -2.15
C GLU A 108 4.96 -8.52 -2.18
N ARG A 109 4.65 -9.49 -3.03
CA ARG A 109 3.28 -10.01 -3.12
C ARG A 109 3.07 -11.08 -2.06
N LEU A 110 2.20 -10.79 -1.09
CA LEU A 110 1.75 -11.80 -0.15
C LEU A 110 0.77 -12.78 -0.80
N HIS A 111 0.98 -14.06 -0.52
CA HIS A 111 0.02 -15.12 -0.81
C HIS A 111 -0.99 -15.17 0.34
N ARG A 112 -2.15 -14.56 0.14
CA ARG A 112 -3.22 -14.53 1.14
C ARG A 112 -4.15 -15.74 0.99
N ASP A 113 -3.68 -16.90 1.41
CA ASP A 113 -4.54 -18.09 1.36
C ASP A 113 -5.65 -18.03 2.42
N VAL A 114 -5.41 -17.33 3.55
CA VAL A 114 -6.39 -17.16 4.64
C VAL A 114 -6.35 -15.75 5.20
N SER A 115 -7.51 -15.12 5.32
CA SER A 115 -7.65 -13.81 5.97
C SER A 115 -7.78 -13.99 7.49
N VAL A 116 -7.12 -13.14 8.29
CA VAL A 116 -7.34 -13.10 9.74
C VAL A 116 -8.82 -12.89 10.09
N ARG A 117 -9.58 -12.19 9.22
CA ARG A 117 -11.01 -11.94 9.41
C ARG A 117 -11.90 -13.18 9.24
N SER A 118 -11.39 -14.25 8.61
CA SER A 118 -12.15 -15.51 8.47
C SER A 118 -11.87 -16.50 9.61
N LEU A 119 -11.01 -16.14 10.56
CA LEU A 119 -10.70 -16.98 11.72
C LEU A 119 -11.69 -16.72 12.86
N PRO A 120 -11.91 -17.70 13.77
CA PRO A 120 -12.60 -17.45 15.04
C PRO A 120 -11.92 -16.31 15.81
N GLU A 121 -12.72 -15.49 16.50
CA GLU A 121 -12.26 -14.24 17.12
C GLU A 121 -11.01 -14.41 18.00
N ALA A 122 -11.01 -15.41 18.89
CA ALA A 122 -9.87 -15.68 19.77
C ALA A 122 -8.57 -15.95 18.98
N LYS A 123 -8.66 -16.69 17.88
CA LYS A 123 -7.51 -16.96 17.00
C LYS A 123 -7.12 -15.71 16.22
N ALA A 124 -8.09 -14.97 15.68
CA ALA A 124 -7.83 -13.72 14.98
C ALA A 124 -7.09 -12.71 15.86
N LEU A 125 -7.51 -12.60 17.13
CA LEU A 125 -6.87 -11.74 18.12
C LEU A 125 -5.43 -12.18 18.42
N LEU A 126 -5.19 -13.49 18.58
CA LEU A 126 -3.83 -14.01 18.80
C LEU A 126 -2.91 -13.73 17.62
N GLU A 127 -3.37 -13.92 16.37
CA GLU A 127 -2.58 -13.62 15.17
C GLU A 127 -2.29 -12.11 15.03
N ALA A 128 -3.29 -11.27 15.32
CA ALA A 128 -3.14 -9.82 15.31
C ALA A 128 -2.16 -9.35 16.39
N ALA A 129 -2.30 -9.82 17.63
CA ALA A 129 -1.41 -9.49 18.73
C ALA A 129 0.03 -9.96 18.46
N GLY A 130 0.19 -11.17 17.92
CA GLY A 130 1.50 -11.68 17.51
C GLY A 130 2.17 -10.83 16.42
N THR A 131 1.38 -10.30 15.49
CA THR A 131 1.84 -9.38 14.45
C THR A 131 2.23 -8.02 15.04
N LEU A 132 1.36 -7.42 15.86
CA LEU A 132 1.65 -6.16 16.54
C LEU A 132 2.93 -6.24 17.37
N ARG A 133 3.16 -7.35 18.09
CA ARG A 133 4.39 -7.56 18.86
C ARG A 133 5.64 -7.56 17.98
N ARG A 134 5.58 -8.06 16.75
CA ARG A 134 6.70 -8.01 15.79
C ARG A 134 6.93 -6.60 15.26
N LEU A 135 5.85 -5.85 15.03
CA LEU A 135 5.89 -4.48 14.53
C LEU A 135 6.30 -3.47 15.62
N TRP A 136 6.23 -3.86 16.89
CA TRP A 136 6.60 -3.04 18.04
C TRP A 136 8.12 -2.98 18.22
N VAL A 137 8.74 -2.10 17.43
CA VAL A 137 10.18 -1.81 17.45
C VAL A 137 10.40 -0.31 17.66
N GLU A 138 11.55 0.06 18.22
CA GLU A 138 11.95 1.47 18.33
C GLU A 138 11.99 2.09 16.92
N PRO A 139 11.38 3.27 16.70
CA PRO A 139 11.46 3.93 15.40
C PRO A 139 12.91 4.35 15.10
N PRO A 140 13.27 4.49 13.81
CA PRO A 140 14.61 4.90 13.44
C PRO A 140 14.90 6.33 13.91
N ALA A 141 16.17 6.65 14.18
CA ALA A 141 16.58 7.99 14.56
C ALA A 141 16.17 9.02 13.49
N GLY A 142 15.61 10.15 13.92
CA GLY A 142 15.13 11.19 12.99
C GLY A 142 13.89 10.78 12.18
N HIS A 143 13.09 9.83 12.67
CA HIS A 143 11.88 9.39 11.99
C HIS A 143 10.89 10.52 11.73
N ARG A 144 10.08 10.34 10.69
CA ARG A 144 8.97 11.22 10.31
C ARG A 144 7.61 10.83 10.88
N PHE A 145 7.56 9.79 11.70
CA PHE A 145 6.32 9.29 12.28
C PHE A 145 5.75 10.30 13.27
N GLU A 146 4.48 10.64 13.08
CA GLU A 146 3.69 11.45 13.99
C GLU A 146 3.38 10.64 15.25
N THR A 147 3.51 11.28 16.40
CA THR A 147 3.11 10.74 17.70
C THR A 147 1.61 10.85 17.88
N VAL A 148 1.05 10.06 18.81
CA VAL A 148 -0.37 10.15 19.15
C VAL A 148 -0.75 11.55 19.65
N ALA A 149 0.18 12.26 20.31
CA ALA A 149 -0.07 13.59 20.84
C ALA A 149 -0.15 14.68 19.76
N GLU A 150 0.41 14.43 18.58
CA GLU A 150 0.41 15.38 17.45
C GLU A 150 -0.83 15.24 16.56
N ARG A 151 -1.75 14.32 16.88
CA ARG A 151 -2.83 13.86 16.00
C ARG A 151 -4.23 14.26 16.46
#